data_AF-A0A2H9HZB2-F1
#
_entry.id   AF-A0A2H9HZB2-F1
#
_cell.length_a   1.000
_cell.length_b   1.000
_cell.length_c   1.000
_cell.angle_alpha   90.00
_cell.angle_beta   90.00
_cell.angle_gamma   90.00
#
_symmetry.space_group_name_H-M   'P 1'
#
loop_
_entity.id
_entity.type
_entity.pdbx_description
1 polymer ?
#
loop_
_entity_poly.entity_id
_entity_poly.type
_entity_poly.pdbx_seq_one_letter_code
_entity_poly.pdbx_strand_id
1 'polypeptide(L)'
;MKSQNLRPIIVLFLLAPLIGGLLSGSPPPLQFFYPPNLLFFMVLYGGGALIARELRRRWNKGIVSLLLLGAAYGVLQEGLIVGSIFRPGIFEGVQASFYGRWMGVN
;
A
#
# COMPACT_ATOMS: atom_id res chain seq x y z
N MET A 1 -4.70 16.64 26.65
CA MET A 1 -4.19 16.08 25.37
C MET A 1 -3.22 14.94 25.68
N LYS A 2 -3.54 13.69 25.30
CA LYS A 2 -2.60 12.56 25.48
C LYS A 2 -1.31 12.87 24.70
N SER A 3 -0.16 12.78 25.35
CA SER A 3 1.16 12.84 24.71
C SER A 3 1.15 11.92 23.49
N GLN A 4 1.20 12.50 22.29
CA GLN A 4 1.28 11.75 21.05
C GLN A 4 2.72 11.23 20.96
N ASN A 5 2.96 10.01 21.42
CA ASN A 5 4.24 9.35 21.19
C ASN A 5 4.48 9.28 19.67
N LEU A 6 5.44 10.07 19.18
CA LEU A 6 5.81 10.12 17.76
C LEU A 6 6.50 8.83 17.30
N ARG A 7 7.07 8.06 18.23
CA ARG A 7 7.78 6.81 17.94
C ARG A 7 6.94 5.83 17.10
N PRO A 8 5.71 5.44 17.48
CA PRO A 8 4.84 4.63 16.63
C PRO A 8 4.54 5.20 15.24
N ILE A 9 4.53 6.52 15.08
CA ILE A 9 4.25 7.18 13.80
C ILE A 9 5.45 6.99 12.87
N ILE A 10 6.65 7.33 13.37
CA ILE A 10 7.90 7.22 12.62
C ILE A 10 8.18 5.76 12.25
N VAL A 11 8.04 4.85 13.21
CA VAL A 11 8.24 3.41 12.97
C VAL A 11 7.28 2.92 11.89
N LEU A 12 5.98 3.23 11.99
CA LEU A 12 5.02 2.78 10.99
C LEU A 12 5.30 3.38 9.60
N PHE A 13 5.65 4.66 9.55
CA PHE A 13 5.96 5.37 8.30
C PHE A 13 7.16 4.77 7.56
N LEU A 14 8.20 4.36 8.29
CA LEU A 14 9.41 3.76 7.72
C LEU A 14 9.26 2.26 7.46
N LEU A 15 8.55 1.54 8.33
CA LEU A 15 8.39 0.08 8.24
C LEU A 15 7.43 -0.32 7.11
N ALA A 16 6.38 0.47 6.88
CA ALA A 16 5.38 0.17 5.85
C ALA A 16 5.97 0.02 4.43
N PRO A 17 6.82 0.93 3.90
CA PRO A 17 7.42 0.75 2.58
C PRO A 17 8.42 -0.41 2.53
N LEU A 18 9.10 -0.74 3.63
CA LEU A 18 9.99 -1.89 3.68
C LEU A 18 9.21 -3.20 3.55
N ILE A 19 8.08 -3.30 4.26
CA ILE A 19 7.20 -4.48 4.19
C ILE A 19 6.48 -4.52 2.84
N GLY A 20 5.88 -3.42 2.40
CA GLY A 20 5.08 -3.38 1.17
C GLY A 20 5.91 -3.49 -0.12
N GLY A 21 7.10 -2.90 -0.14
CA GLY A 21 7.95 -2.83 -1.34
C GLY A 21 9.05 -3.89 -1.39
N LEU A 22 9.78 -4.14 -0.29
CA LEU A 22 10.92 -5.07 -0.34
C LEU A 22 10.48 -6.54 -0.19
N LEU A 23 9.46 -6.85 0.63
CA LEU A 23 8.98 -8.23 0.76
C LEU A 23 8.25 -8.72 -0.49
N SER A 24 7.64 -7.82 -1.26
CA SER A 24 7.02 -8.18 -2.55
C SER A 24 8.07 -8.50 -3.63
N GLY A 25 9.35 -8.15 -3.40
CA GLY A 25 10.44 -8.30 -4.36
C GLY A 25 10.38 -7.31 -5.52
N SER A 26 9.46 -6.35 -5.50
CA SER A 26 9.29 -5.34 -6.55
C SER A 26 8.99 -3.97 -5.92
N PRO A 27 9.85 -2.96 -6.11
CA PRO A 27 10.97 -2.90 -7.06
C PRO A 27 12.30 -3.49 -6.53
N PRO A 28 13.29 -3.75 -7.40
CA PRO A 28 14.63 -4.18 -6.99
C PRO A 28 15.23 -3.24 -5.93
N PRO A 29 16.01 -3.74 -4.95
CA PRO A 29 16.52 -2.92 -3.86
C PRO A 29 17.24 -1.64 -4.31
N LEU A 30 18.03 -1.71 -5.38
CA LEU A 30 18.72 -0.55 -5.95
C LEU A 30 17.75 0.55 -6.44
N GLN A 31 16.62 0.15 -7.04
CA GLN A 31 15.57 1.09 -7.46
C GLN A 31 14.74 1.57 -6.28
N PHE A 32 14.54 0.72 -5.26
CA PHE A 32 13.83 1.09 -4.05
C PHE A 32 14.53 2.22 -3.29
N PHE A 33 15.86 2.12 -3.14
CA PHE A 33 16.67 3.12 -2.41
C PHE A 33 17.05 4.36 -3.23
N TYR A 34 16.66 4.44 -4.50
CA TYR A 34 16.83 5.66 -5.29
C TYR A 34 16.01 6.80 -4.65
N PRO A 35 16.59 7.97 -4.31
CA PRO A 35 15.93 8.92 -3.41
C PRO A 35 14.52 9.39 -3.82
N PRO A 36 14.24 9.68 -5.11
CA PRO A 36 12.88 9.97 -5.57
C PRO A 36 11.89 8.82 -5.35
N ASN A 37 12.33 7.58 -5.63
CA ASN A 37 11.49 6.38 -5.46
C ASN A 37 11.25 6.10 -3.98
N LEU A 38 12.30 6.22 -3.16
CA LEU A 38 12.20 6.03 -1.72
C LEU A 38 11.18 7.00 -1.11
N LEU A 39 11.24 8.28 -1.50
CA LEU A 39 10.28 9.28 -1.04
C LEU A 39 8.86 8.95 -1.51
N PHE A 40 8.71 8.54 -2.78
CA PHE A 40 7.44 8.08 -3.32
C PHE A 40 6.86 6.91 -2.52
N PHE A 41 7.65 5.87 -2.23
CA PHE A 41 7.21 4.71 -1.46
C PHE A 41 6.92 5.04 0.01
N MET A 42 7.71 5.91 0.63
CA MET A 42 7.44 6.40 1.99
C MET A 42 6.09 7.11 2.05
N VAL A 43 5.81 8.01 1.11
CA VAL A 43 4.52 8.71 1.06
C VAL A 43 3.39 7.74 0.74
N LEU A 44 3.58 6.84 -0.22
CA LEU A 44 2.57 5.89 -0.64
C LEU A 44 2.26 4.90 0.50
N TYR A 45 3.19 4.02 0.86
CA TYR A 45 2.96 2.98 1.87
C TYR A 45 2.91 3.55 3.29
N GLY A 46 3.86 4.40 3.65
CA GLY A 46 3.93 5.00 4.99
C GLY A 46 2.77 5.95 5.26
N GLY A 47 2.46 6.82 4.31
CA GLY A 47 1.29 7.72 4.38
C GLY A 47 -0.03 6.96 4.43
N GLY A 48 -0.21 5.96 3.55
CA GLY A 48 -1.40 5.10 3.54
C GLY A 48 -1.63 4.39 4.88
N ALA A 49 -0.58 3.80 5.46
CA ALA A 49 -0.66 3.12 6.75
C ALA A 49 -1.00 4.09 7.90
N LEU A 50 -0.43 5.30 7.88
CA LEU A 50 -0.75 6.34 8.86
C LEU A 50 -2.20 6.81 8.77
N ILE A 51 -2.71 7.04 7.55
CA ILE A 51 -4.11 7.42 7.32
C ILE A 51 -5.04 6.32 7.85
N ALA A 52 -4.79 5.06 7.51
CA ALA A 52 -5.61 3.95 7.98
C ALA A 52 -5.60 3.84 9.52
N ARG A 53 -4.43 4.02 10.15
CA ARG A 53 -4.30 4.04 11.62
C ARG A 53 -5.10 5.19 12.24
N GLU A 54 -5.00 6.37 11.66
CA GLU A 54 -5.63 7.58 12.17
C GLU A 54 -7.15 7.54 11.99
N LEU A 55 -7.65 7.07 10.84
CA LEU A 55 -9.07 6.83 10.61
C LEU A 55 -9.65 5.83 11.61
N ARG A 56 -8.97 4.71 11.84
CA ARG A 56 -9.38 3.73 12.86
C ARG A 56 -9.50 4.38 14.24
N ARG A 57 -8.52 5.20 14.64
CA ARG A 57 -8.53 5.90 15.93
C ARG A 57 -9.65 6.94 16.01
N ARG A 58 -9.86 7.74 14.97
CA ARG A 58 -10.90 8.77 14.90
C ARG A 58 -12.30 8.17 14.91
N TRP A 59 -12.50 7.03 14.27
CA TRP A 59 -13.78 6.31 14.27
C TRP A 59 -13.98 5.42 15.50
N ASN A 60 -12.99 5.33 16.39
CA ASN A 60 -12.99 4.48 17.57
C ASN A 60 -13.37 3.02 17.25
N LYS A 61 -12.80 2.47 16.17
CA LYS A 61 -13.10 1.12 15.69
C LYS A 61 -12.02 0.09 16.06
N GLY A 62 -12.42 -1.18 16.07
CA GLY A 62 -11.55 -2.33 16.27
C GLY A 62 -10.60 -2.61 15.10
N ILE A 63 -9.83 -3.68 15.23
CA ILE A 63 -8.83 -4.10 14.22
C ILE A 63 -9.44 -4.45 12.87
N VAL A 64 -10.69 -4.95 12.84
CA VAL A 64 -11.41 -5.28 11.60
C VAL A 64 -11.51 -4.07 10.68
N SER A 65 -11.79 -2.88 11.22
CA SER A 65 -11.83 -1.64 10.42
C SER A 65 -10.47 -1.31 9.81
N LEU A 66 -9.37 -1.63 10.49
CA LEU A 66 -8.02 -1.42 9.96
C LEU A 66 -7.72 -2.38 8.80
N LEU A 67 -8.14 -3.64 8.93
CA LEU A 67 -8.01 -4.63 7.86
C LEU A 67 -8.83 -4.24 6.62
N LEU A 68 -10.07 -3.78 6.81
CA LEU A 68 -10.92 -3.29 5.72
C LEU A 68 -10.33 -2.04 5.06
N LEU A 69 -9.81 -1.09 5.85
CA LEU A 69 -9.11 0.08 5.31
C LEU A 69 -7.86 -0.31 4.53
N GLY A 70 -7.11 -1.31 5.01
CA GLY A 70 -5.96 -1.86 4.29
C GLY A 70 -6.35 -2.53 2.97
N ALA A 71 -7.42 -3.32 2.97
CA ALA A 71 -7.94 -3.96 1.76
C ALA A 71 -8.41 -2.92 0.73
N ALA A 72 -9.19 -1.93 1.18
CA ALA A 72 -9.63 -0.82 0.33
C ALA A 72 -8.44 -0.02 -0.24
N TYR A 73 -7.42 0.23 0.59
CA TYR A 73 -6.20 0.90 0.15
C TYR A 73 -5.41 0.07 -0.87
N GLY A 74 -5.35 -1.26 -0.72
CA GLY A 74 -4.75 -2.16 -1.70
C GLY A 74 -5.46 -2.10 -3.05
N VAL A 75 -6.79 -2.17 -3.07
CA VAL A 75 -7.58 -2.01 -4.30
C VAL A 75 -7.34 -0.65 -4.97
N LEU A 76 -7.24 0.42 -4.17
CA LEU A 76 -6.92 1.75 -4.68
C LEU A 76 -5.50 1.82 -5.29
N GLN A 77 -4.50 1.19 -4.67
CA GLN A 77 -3.15 1.11 -5.24
C GLN A 77 -3.15 0.38 -6.58
N GLU A 78 -3.75 -0.80 -6.63
CA GLU A 78 -3.82 -1.61 -7.86
C GLU A 78 -4.59 -0.89 -8.97
N GLY A 79 -5.70 -0.24 -8.62
CA GLY A 79 -6.52 0.48 -9.59
C GLY A 79 -5.92 1.80 -10.10
N LEU A 80 -5.36 2.62 -9.21
CA LEU A 80 -4.92 3.98 -9.57
C LEU A 80 -3.42 4.11 -9.84
N ILE A 81 -2.58 3.39 -9.06
CA ILE A 81 -1.13 3.54 -9.14
C ILE A 81 -0.55 2.55 -10.14
N VAL A 82 -0.91 1.27 -9.99
CA VAL A 82 -0.45 0.20 -10.91
C VAL A 82 -1.28 0.21 -12.19
N GLY A 83 -2.58 0.52 -12.08
CA GLY A 83 -3.52 0.49 -13.21
C GLY A 83 -3.89 -0.93 -13.65
N SER A 84 -3.63 -1.94 -12.82
CA SER A 84 -3.77 -3.37 -13.15
C SER A 84 -5.22 -3.78 -13.37
N ILE A 85 -6.16 -3.14 -12.66
CA ILE A 85 -7.61 -3.39 -12.75
C ILE A 85 -8.15 -2.95 -14.12
N PHE A 86 -7.78 -1.74 -14.57
CA PHE A 86 -8.39 -1.09 -15.74
C PHE A 86 -7.64 -1.29 -17.06
N ARG A 87 -6.43 -1.85 -17.04
CA ARG A 87 -5.60 -2.04 -18.24
C ARG A 87 -5.32 -3.53 -18.44
N PRO A 88 -6.16 -4.23 -19.22
CA PRO A 88 -5.96 -5.63 -19.55
C PRO A 88 -4.61 -5.81 -20.23
N GLY A 89 -3.81 -6.77 -19.75
CA GLY A 89 -2.56 -7.17 -20.40
C GLY A 89 -1.27 -6.53 -19.87
N ILE A 90 -1.32 -5.65 -18.86
CA ILE A 90 -0.10 -5.09 -18.22
C ILE A 90 0.86 -6.19 -17.73
N PHE A 91 0.32 -7.34 -17.36
CA PHE A 91 1.08 -8.49 -16.88
C PHE A 91 1.05 -9.68 -17.85
N GLU A 92 0.83 -9.46 -19.15
CA GLU A 92 0.88 -10.53 -20.16
C GLU A 92 2.23 -11.29 -20.07
N GLY A 93 2.16 -12.57 -19.66
CA GLY A 93 3.33 -13.41 -19.36
C GLY A 93 3.46 -13.84 -17.88
N VAL A 94 2.71 -13.21 -16.97
CA VAL A 94 2.67 -13.55 -15.54
C VAL A 94 1.32 -14.22 -15.20
N GLN A 95 1.35 -15.23 -14.31
CA GLN A 95 0.18 -15.98 -13.81
C GLN A 95 -0.97 -15.10 -13.27
N ALA A 96 -0.72 -13.82 -12.99
CA ALA A 96 -1.74 -12.83 -12.62
C ALA A 96 -2.85 -12.69 -13.67
N SER A 97 -2.58 -13.04 -14.94
CA SER A 97 -3.58 -13.00 -16.03
C SER A 97 -4.66 -14.10 -15.93
N PHE A 98 -4.44 -15.13 -15.12
CA PHE A 98 -5.32 -16.31 -15.02
C PHE A 98 -6.43 -16.19 -13.96
N TYR A 99 -6.33 -15.23 -13.03
CA TYR A 99 -7.29 -15.05 -11.94
C TYR A 99 -7.89 -13.63 -11.98
N GLY A 100 -9.13 -13.46 -11.50
CA GLY A 100 -9.74 -12.13 -11.26
C GLY A 100 -10.47 -11.47 -12.44
N ARG A 101 -10.22 -11.90 -13.68
CA ARG A 101 -10.83 -11.25 -14.85
C ARG A 101 -12.35 -11.47 -14.96
N TRP A 102 -13.11 -10.39 -14.97
CA TRP A 102 -14.56 -10.40 -15.23
C TRP A 102 -14.96 -9.18 -16.07
N MET A 103 -15.77 -9.42 -17.12
CA MET A 103 -16.29 -8.37 -18.01
C MET A 103 -15.22 -7.42 -18.61
N GLY A 104 -14.01 -7.92 -18.86
CA GLY A 104 -12.92 -7.12 -19.45
C GLY A 104 -12.11 -6.29 -18.45
N VAL A 105 -12.35 -6.45 -17.15
CA VAL A 105 -11.61 -5.86 -16.04
C VAL A 105 -10.88 -6.99 -15.29
N ASN A 106 -9.66 -6.74 -14.78
CA ASN A 106 -8.94 -7.72 -13.95
C ASN A 106 -9.27 -7.58 -12.46
#